data_AF-A0A7G4RC49-F1
#
_entry.id   AF-A0A7G4RC49-F1
#
_cell.length_a   1.000
_cell.length_b   1.000
_cell.length_c   1.000
_cell.angle_alpha   90.00
_cell.angle_beta   90.00
_cell.angle_gamma   90.00
#
_symmetry.space_group_name_H-M   'P 1'
#
loop_
_entity.id
_entity.type
_entity.pdbx_description
1 polymer ?
#
loop_
_entity_poly.entity_id
_entity_poly.type
_entity_poly.pdbx_seq_one_letter_code
_entity_poly.pdbx_strand_id
1 'polypeptide(L)'
;MTIFLMVLKKLIKEQLSPLSASLDSKSKTYGHNKILSKEQKDLIDELSDEIVKYESTGSDEVSVKAITQLITEYRSRVQLKRESHGEPKDTGDTISCLNNLVFHTSAFYEKLKVFKESGAYDFLLIDQDFKNNPAHIVYQHAVYYFGEEIFCPLSGIDLKLRAEKEEKLGVRLQSLFEIIKPSHNLEEQKKRTLQVLRDLAEDNKKTVKKDKANYTLPFFSFYGVHLTLPSDWFSPSEGRLGEQLNLAIRKINELTTDTFEASPEAVVKPKEFV
;
A
#
# COMPACT_ATOMS: atom_id res chain seq x y z
N MET A 1 2.00 -11.56 11.20
CA MET A 1 1.92 -10.10 11.01
C MET A 1 0.99 -9.87 9.85
N THR A 2 0.03 -8.97 10.01
CA THR A 2 -0.99 -8.69 9.01
C THR A 2 -0.39 -8.00 7.78
N ILE A 3 -1.03 -8.21 6.63
CA ILE A 3 -0.68 -7.54 5.39
C ILE A 3 -0.74 -6.03 5.55
N PHE A 4 -1.77 -5.52 6.21
CA PHE A 4 -1.92 -4.10 6.51
C PHE A 4 -0.74 -3.56 7.32
N LEU A 5 -0.40 -4.16 8.46
CA LEU A 5 0.67 -3.65 9.31
C LEU A 5 2.03 -3.69 8.60
N MET A 6 2.30 -4.75 7.82
CA MET A 6 3.49 -4.84 6.95
C MET A 6 3.59 -3.63 6.03
N VAL A 7 2.49 -3.30 5.35
CA VAL A 7 2.45 -2.20 4.37
C VAL A 7 2.50 -0.84 5.06
N LEU A 8 1.75 -0.65 6.15
CA LEU A 8 1.73 0.60 6.91
C LEU A 8 3.13 0.98 7.40
N LYS A 9 3.85 0.03 8.02
CA LYS A 9 5.24 0.23 8.47
C LYS A 9 6.16 0.65 7.32
N LYS A 10 6.00 0.01 6.15
CA LYS A 10 6.77 0.33 4.96
C LYS A 10 6.48 1.76 4.46
N LEU A 11 5.21 2.13 4.32
CA LEU A 11 4.81 3.45 3.83
C LEU A 11 5.23 4.58 4.77
N ILE A 12 5.12 4.39 6.09
CA ILE A 12 5.62 5.36 7.08
C ILE A 12 7.14 5.54 6.90
N LYS A 13 7.89 4.45 6.80
CA LYS A 13 9.35 4.50 6.61
C LYS A 13 9.73 5.24 5.32
N GLU A 14 8.97 5.07 4.25
CA GLU A 14 9.17 5.77 2.98
C GLU A 14 8.93 7.28 3.06
N GLN A 15 8.13 7.76 4.03
CA GLN A 15 8.00 9.20 4.32
C GLN A 15 9.12 9.70 5.25
N LEU A 16 9.50 8.92 6.26
CA LEU A 16 10.51 9.33 7.24
C LEU A 16 11.92 9.33 6.65
N SER A 17 12.25 8.42 5.74
CA SER A 17 13.62 8.30 5.20
C SER A 17 14.07 9.54 4.42
N PRO A 18 13.27 10.10 3.47
CA PRO A 18 13.62 11.35 2.80
C PRO A 18 13.68 12.55 3.75
N LEU A 19 12.81 12.59 4.77
CA LEU A 19 12.84 13.64 5.79
C LEU A 19 14.14 13.59 6.61
N SER A 20 14.55 12.40 7.08
CA SER A 20 15.81 12.20 7.79
C SER A 20 17.00 12.63 6.93
N ALA A 21 17.05 12.22 5.66
CA ALA A 21 18.09 12.63 4.72
C ALA A 21 18.14 14.15 4.50
N SER A 22 16.96 14.80 4.40
CA SER A 22 16.85 16.25 4.30
C SER A 22 17.38 16.96 5.55
N LEU A 23 17.03 16.46 6.74
CA LEU A 23 17.52 17.01 8.02
C LEU A 23 19.03 16.81 8.19
N ASP A 24 19.57 15.66 7.75
CA ASP A 24 21.01 15.42 7.72
C ASP A 24 21.73 16.44 6.84
N SER A 25 21.21 16.69 5.64
CA SER A 25 21.74 17.71 4.72
C SER A 25 21.67 19.13 5.34
N LYS A 26 20.53 19.50 5.92
CA LYS A 26 20.35 20.80 6.60
C LYS A 26 21.28 20.96 7.81
N SER A 27 21.61 19.87 8.51
CA SER A 27 22.56 19.89 9.64
C SER A 27 24.00 20.23 9.22
N LYS A 28 24.34 20.00 7.94
CA LYS A 28 25.68 20.22 7.39
C LYS A 28 25.80 21.54 6.62
N THR A 29 24.68 22.07 6.14
CA THR A 29 24.63 23.22 5.21
C THR A 29 24.54 24.58 5.94
N TYR A 30 25.14 25.63 5.36
CA TYR A 30 25.06 27.00 5.88
C TYR A 30 23.67 27.62 5.64
N GLY A 31 23.19 28.48 6.56
CA GLY A 31 21.87 29.11 6.46
C GLY A 31 20.72 28.34 7.14
N HIS A 32 21.01 27.21 7.76
CA HIS A 32 20.05 26.45 8.57
C HIS A 32 20.51 26.34 10.03
N ASN A 33 19.56 26.18 10.96
CA ASN A 33 19.89 25.82 12.35
C ASN A 33 20.38 24.37 12.38
N LYS A 34 21.71 24.21 12.38
CA LYS A 34 22.38 22.91 12.29
C LYS A 34 22.08 22.00 13.49
N ILE A 35 22.02 22.57 14.69
CA ILE A 35 21.78 21.83 15.93
C ILE A 35 20.36 21.30 15.92
N LEU A 36 19.38 22.18 15.67
CA LEU A 36 17.97 21.79 15.61
C LEU A 36 17.70 20.78 14.48
N SER A 37 18.38 20.89 13.33
CA SER A 37 18.23 19.92 12.24
C SER A 37 18.73 18.54 12.66
N LYS A 38 19.86 18.47 13.36
CA LYS A 38 20.41 17.22 13.90
C LYS A 38 19.50 16.61 14.96
N GLU A 39 19.04 17.40 15.94
CA GLU A 39 18.14 16.88 16.99
C GLU A 39 16.81 16.36 16.42
N GLN A 40 16.25 17.05 15.40
CA GLN A 40 15.07 16.55 14.70
C GLN A 40 15.36 15.25 13.95
N LYS A 41 16.52 15.15 13.28
CA LYS A 41 16.93 13.92 12.58
C LYS A 41 17.00 12.75 13.55
N ASP A 42 17.66 12.93 14.69
CA ASP A 42 17.82 11.88 15.68
C ASP A 42 16.46 11.37 16.17
N LEU A 43 15.48 12.27 16.39
CA LEU A 43 14.10 11.90 16.73
C LEU A 43 13.38 11.16 15.58
N ILE A 44 13.58 11.57 14.33
CA ILE A 44 12.96 10.89 13.18
C ILE A 44 13.54 9.49 12.97
N ASP A 45 14.84 9.31 13.18
CA ASP A 45 15.50 8.01 13.08
C ASP A 45 15.03 7.06 14.20
N GLU A 46 14.91 7.57 15.43
CA GLU A 46 14.40 6.82 16.58
C GLU A 46 12.94 6.37 16.34
N LEU A 47 12.07 7.29 15.86
CA LEU A 47 10.69 6.94 15.46
C LEU A 47 10.67 5.87 14.37
N SER A 48 11.51 6.00 13.34
CA SER A 48 11.58 5.03 12.24
C SER A 48 11.96 3.64 12.75
N ASP A 49 12.94 3.56 13.65
CA ASP A 49 13.37 2.31 14.27
C ASP A 49 12.27 1.69 15.15
N GLU A 50 11.55 2.49 15.93
CA GLU A 50 10.43 2.01 16.75
C GLU A 50 9.29 1.48 15.88
N ILE A 51 8.93 2.19 14.80
CA ILE A 51 7.91 1.72 13.83
C ILE A 51 8.33 0.40 13.21
N VAL A 52 9.61 0.25 12.80
CA VAL A 52 10.11 -1.00 12.22
C VAL A 52 10.09 -2.16 13.22
N LYS A 53 10.38 -1.90 14.49
CA LYS A 53 10.37 -2.92 15.56
C LYS A 53 8.98 -3.20 16.13
N TYR A 54 7.99 -2.34 15.84
CA TYR A 54 6.62 -2.53 16.33
C TYR A 54 6.05 -3.89 15.90
N GLU A 55 5.63 -4.68 16.88
CA GLU A 55 4.92 -5.94 16.70
C GLU A 55 3.44 -5.74 17.03
N SER A 56 2.55 -6.42 16.29
CA SER A 56 1.11 -6.30 16.53
C SER A 56 0.76 -6.79 17.92
N THR A 57 -0.06 -6.01 18.64
CA THR A 57 -0.62 -6.36 19.94
C THR A 57 -2.08 -6.82 19.86
N GLY A 58 -2.64 -6.96 18.65
CA GLY A 58 -4.04 -7.31 18.45
C GLY A 58 -4.50 -7.12 17.00
N SER A 59 -5.62 -6.44 16.82
CA SER A 59 -6.13 -6.08 15.49
C SER A 59 -5.34 -4.94 14.84
N ASP A 60 -5.53 -4.76 13.55
CA ASP A 60 -5.02 -3.63 12.78
C ASP A 60 -5.57 -2.31 13.31
N GLU A 61 -6.80 -2.27 13.84
CA GLU A 61 -7.36 -1.08 14.49
C GLU A 61 -6.53 -0.67 15.73
N VAL A 62 -6.16 -1.65 16.56
CA VAL A 62 -5.33 -1.41 17.74
C VAL A 62 -3.94 -0.95 17.30
N SER A 63 -3.40 -1.57 16.25
CA SER A 63 -2.10 -1.19 15.68
C SER A 63 -2.10 0.25 15.16
N VAL A 64 -3.17 0.68 14.49
CA VAL A 64 -3.37 2.06 14.00
C VAL A 64 -3.37 3.06 15.14
N LYS A 65 -4.08 2.76 16.24
CA LYS A 65 -4.14 3.64 17.42
C LYS A 65 -2.76 3.76 18.07
N ALA A 66 -2.06 2.65 18.26
CA ALA A 66 -0.72 2.62 18.86
C ALA A 66 0.30 3.39 18.01
N ILE A 67 0.35 3.15 16.70
CA ILE A 67 1.27 3.83 15.78
C ILE A 67 0.96 5.33 15.72
N THR A 68 -0.31 5.71 15.63
CA THR A 68 -0.72 7.12 15.63
C THR A 68 -0.31 7.83 16.93
N GLN A 69 -0.47 7.18 18.07
CA GLN A 69 -0.05 7.70 19.37
C GLN A 69 1.47 7.89 19.41
N LEU A 70 2.23 6.90 18.93
CA LEU A 70 3.69 6.98 18.85
C LEU A 70 4.14 8.17 18.00
N ILE A 71 3.58 8.35 16.80
CA ILE A 71 3.91 9.48 15.92
C ILE A 71 3.57 10.82 16.61
N THR A 72 2.45 10.89 17.35
CA THR A 72 2.02 12.09 18.07
C THR A 72 2.96 12.45 19.22
N GLU A 73 3.48 11.46 19.94
CA GLU A 73 4.50 11.65 20.98
C GLU A 73 5.78 12.24 20.38
N TYR A 74 6.28 11.64 19.29
CA TYR A 74 7.47 12.13 18.59
C TYR A 74 7.29 13.53 18.02
N ARG A 75 6.10 13.84 17.49
CA ARG A 75 5.72 15.19 17.09
C ARG A 75 5.88 16.16 18.26
N SER A 76 5.39 15.79 19.44
CA SER A 76 5.49 16.63 20.64
C SER A 76 6.94 16.84 21.08
N ARG A 77 7.79 15.80 21.00
CA ARG A 77 9.25 15.89 21.22
C ARG A 77 9.91 16.88 20.23
N VAL A 78 9.54 16.83 18.95
CA VAL A 78 10.03 17.78 17.94
C VAL A 78 9.58 19.21 18.24
N GLN A 79 8.32 19.43 18.63
CA GLN A 79 7.82 20.76 19.00
C GLN A 79 8.66 21.39 20.12
N LEU A 80 8.94 20.62 21.17
CA LEU A 80 9.79 21.09 22.28
C LEU A 80 11.19 21.47 21.82
N LYS A 81 11.80 20.69 20.91
CA LYS A 81 13.09 21.05 20.32
C LYS A 81 13.00 22.36 19.53
N ARG A 82 11.99 22.52 18.68
CA ARG A 82 11.80 23.76 17.91
C ARG A 82 11.68 24.98 18.82
N GLU A 83 10.83 24.90 19.85
CA GLU A 83 10.64 26.00 20.82
C GLU A 83 11.95 26.35 21.56
N SER A 84 12.72 25.34 21.97
CA SER A 84 14.00 25.55 22.66
C SER A 84 15.05 26.27 21.80
N HIS A 85 14.88 26.23 20.47
CA HIS A 85 15.72 26.91 19.48
C HIS A 85 15.08 28.21 18.94
N GLY A 86 13.98 28.67 19.52
CA GLY A 86 13.28 29.88 19.10
C GLY A 86 12.50 29.75 17.79
N GLU A 87 12.29 28.53 17.30
CA GLU A 87 11.52 28.24 16.09
C GLU A 87 10.03 28.01 16.42
N PRO A 88 9.09 28.38 15.52
CA PRO A 88 7.68 28.16 15.79
C PRO A 88 7.35 26.65 15.90
N LYS A 89 6.61 26.30 16.96
CA LYS A 89 6.35 24.91 17.33
C LYS A 89 5.53 24.13 16.30
N ASP A 90 4.57 24.78 15.62
CA ASP A 90 3.59 24.13 14.75
C ASP A 90 3.93 24.23 13.25
N THR A 91 5.14 24.67 12.90
CA THR A 91 5.55 24.89 11.50
C THR A 91 6.75 24.04 11.11
N GLY A 92 7.02 23.99 9.81
CA GLY A 92 8.19 23.33 9.23
C GLY A 92 7.93 21.90 8.76
N ASP A 93 8.79 21.46 7.83
CA ASP A 93 8.64 20.21 7.08
C ASP A 93 8.45 18.98 8.01
N THR A 94 9.21 18.93 9.11
CA THR A 94 9.13 17.82 10.08
C THR A 94 7.77 17.73 10.74
N ILE A 95 7.23 18.86 11.22
CA ILE A 95 5.91 18.89 11.88
C ILE A 95 4.81 18.56 10.86
N SER A 96 4.89 19.12 9.66
CA SER A 96 3.95 18.82 8.56
C SER A 96 3.98 17.32 8.20
N CYS A 97 5.16 16.72 8.09
CA CYS A 97 5.30 15.29 7.81
C CYS A 97 4.66 14.43 8.90
N LEU A 98 4.95 14.71 10.18
CA LEU A 98 4.39 13.93 11.29
C LEU A 98 2.85 14.09 11.40
N ASN A 99 2.33 15.31 11.17
CA ASN A 99 0.88 15.53 11.07
C ASN A 99 0.25 14.71 9.94
N ASN A 100 0.86 14.74 8.76
CA ASN A 100 0.39 13.99 7.60
C ASN A 100 0.43 12.49 7.88
N LEU A 101 1.48 11.98 8.54
CA LEU A 101 1.58 10.56 8.91
C LEU A 101 0.45 10.11 9.84
N VAL A 102 0.09 10.92 10.85
CA VAL A 102 -1.07 10.65 11.71
C VAL A 102 -2.35 10.54 10.88
N PHE A 103 -2.61 11.56 10.05
CA PHE A 103 -3.81 11.59 9.21
C PHE A 103 -3.86 10.44 8.19
N HIS A 104 -2.75 10.19 7.47
CA HIS A 104 -2.65 9.15 6.46
C HIS A 104 -2.77 7.75 7.05
N THR A 105 -2.25 7.51 8.26
CA THR A 105 -2.39 6.22 8.95
C THR A 105 -3.86 5.89 9.20
N SER A 106 -4.63 6.84 9.75
CA SER A 106 -6.06 6.66 9.95
C SER A 106 -6.83 6.57 8.63
N ALA A 107 -6.55 7.43 7.66
CA ALA A 107 -7.21 7.43 6.36
C ALA A 107 -6.99 6.11 5.59
N PHE A 108 -5.79 5.54 5.71
CA PHE A 108 -5.46 4.25 5.08
C PHE A 108 -6.23 3.09 5.71
N TYR A 109 -6.35 3.05 7.04
CA TYR A 109 -7.18 2.06 7.71
C TYR A 109 -8.64 2.15 7.26
N GLU A 110 -9.22 3.35 7.30
CA GLU A 110 -10.61 3.57 6.87
C GLU A 110 -10.83 3.22 5.39
N LYS A 111 -9.83 3.44 4.52
CA LYS A 111 -9.88 3.04 3.12
C LYS A 111 -10.05 1.53 2.95
N LEU A 112 -9.44 0.72 3.81
CA LEU A 112 -9.48 -0.74 3.68
C LEU A 112 -10.67 -1.39 4.40
N LYS A 113 -11.28 -0.72 5.38
CA LYS A 113 -12.50 -1.22 6.06
C LYS A 113 -13.65 -1.49 5.10
N VAL A 114 -13.69 -0.80 3.96
CA VAL A 114 -14.72 -0.98 2.92
C VAL A 114 -14.77 -2.40 2.36
N PHE A 115 -13.73 -3.20 2.55
CA PHE A 115 -13.67 -4.56 2.01
C PHE A 115 -14.47 -5.58 2.84
N LYS A 116 -14.88 -5.25 4.08
CA LYS A 116 -15.75 -6.13 4.87
C LYS A 116 -16.66 -5.42 5.88
N GLU A 117 -16.18 -4.40 6.57
CA GLU A 117 -16.91 -3.80 7.70
C GLU A 117 -17.93 -2.75 7.27
N SER A 118 -17.72 -2.11 6.11
CA SER A 118 -18.44 -0.88 5.77
C SER A 118 -18.75 -0.73 4.28
N GLY A 119 -18.62 -1.78 3.46
CA GLY A 119 -18.64 -1.59 2.01
C GLY A 119 -19.13 -2.73 1.13
N ALA A 120 -18.79 -2.62 -0.15
CA ALA A 120 -19.40 -3.33 -1.28
C ALA A 120 -18.81 -4.73 -1.55
N TYR A 121 -17.88 -5.17 -0.71
CA TYR A 121 -17.15 -6.42 -0.88
C TYR A 121 -17.33 -7.31 0.36
N ASP A 122 -17.20 -8.62 0.17
CA ASP A 122 -17.35 -9.64 1.20
C ASP A 122 -16.00 -10.37 1.40
N PHE A 123 -14.92 -9.61 1.64
CA PHE A 123 -13.59 -10.15 1.95
C PHE A 123 -12.75 -9.21 2.82
N LEU A 124 -12.04 -9.73 3.82
CA LEU A 124 -11.26 -8.88 4.72
C LEU A 124 -9.86 -8.58 4.13
N LEU A 125 -9.45 -7.30 4.05
CA LEU A 125 -8.05 -6.91 3.80
C LEU A 125 -7.30 -6.47 5.07
N ILE A 126 -8.03 -6.07 6.10
CA ILE A 126 -7.50 -5.82 7.45
C ILE A 126 -7.48 -7.13 8.24
N ASP A 127 -6.80 -7.20 9.38
CA ASP A 127 -6.66 -8.39 10.25
C ASP A 127 -6.32 -9.69 9.51
N GLN A 128 -5.72 -9.59 8.32
CA GLN A 128 -5.36 -10.73 7.49
C GLN A 128 -3.86 -10.95 7.60
N ASP A 129 -3.46 -12.04 8.25
CA ASP A 129 -2.07 -12.47 8.27
C ASP A 129 -1.54 -12.71 6.86
N PHE A 130 -0.34 -12.22 6.60
CA PHE A 130 0.36 -12.57 5.37
C PHE A 130 0.71 -14.05 5.38
N LYS A 131 0.53 -14.67 4.21
CA LYS A 131 0.99 -16.02 3.91
C LYS A 131 1.69 -15.96 2.57
N ASN A 132 2.78 -16.68 2.41
CA ASN A 132 3.53 -16.64 1.16
C ASN A 132 2.85 -17.50 0.07
N ASN A 133 1.70 -17.02 -0.43
CA ASN A 133 0.93 -17.64 -1.50
C ASN A 133 0.49 -16.62 -2.55
N PRO A 134 0.09 -17.08 -3.75
CA PRO A 134 -0.24 -16.17 -4.84
C PRO A 134 -1.29 -15.11 -4.51
N ALA A 135 -2.37 -15.48 -3.79
CA ALA A 135 -3.43 -14.54 -3.46
C ALA A 135 -2.97 -13.45 -2.48
N HIS A 136 -2.25 -13.83 -1.41
CA HIS A 136 -1.75 -12.89 -0.41
C HIS A 136 -0.66 -11.98 -0.96
N ILE A 137 0.13 -12.42 -1.95
CA ILE A 137 1.04 -11.52 -2.69
C ILE A 137 0.24 -10.43 -3.43
N VAL A 138 -0.86 -10.79 -4.10
CA VAL A 138 -1.73 -9.79 -4.75
C VAL A 138 -2.34 -8.86 -3.72
N TYR A 139 -2.87 -9.37 -2.61
CA TYR A 139 -3.43 -8.56 -1.53
C TYR A 139 -2.39 -7.59 -0.98
N GLN A 140 -1.16 -8.02 -0.73
CA GLN A 140 -0.07 -7.15 -0.28
C GLN A 140 0.19 -6.00 -1.25
N HIS A 141 0.30 -6.29 -2.54
CA HIS A 141 0.55 -5.25 -3.54
C HIS A 141 -0.65 -4.32 -3.76
N ALA A 142 -1.88 -4.82 -3.65
CA ALA A 142 -3.07 -4.01 -3.69
C ALA A 142 -3.20 -3.08 -2.47
N VAL A 143 -2.97 -3.62 -1.27
CA VAL A 143 -2.95 -2.85 -0.01
C VAL A 143 -1.86 -1.78 -0.07
N TYR A 144 -0.68 -2.10 -0.62
CA TYR A 144 0.37 -1.12 -0.88
C TYR A 144 -0.07 -0.02 -1.84
N TYR A 145 -0.71 -0.37 -2.97
CA TYR A 145 -1.24 0.63 -3.91
C TYR A 145 -2.24 1.59 -3.24
N PHE A 146 -3.22 1.07 -2.50
CA PHE A 146 -4.19 1.91 -1.77
C PHE A 146 -3.50 2.86 -0.80
N GLY A 147 -2.49 2.38 -0.08
CA GLY A 147 -1.73 3.20 0.86
C GLY A 147 -0.82 4.22 0.16
N GLU A 148 -0.11 3.85 -0.90
CA GLU A 148 0.76 4.75 -1.67
C GLU A 148 -0.02 5.95 -2.23
N GLU A 149 -1.25 5.72 -2.66
CA GLU A 149 -2.15 6.76 -3.14
C GLU A 149 -2.67 7.72 -2.03
N ILE A 150 -2.47 7.37 -0.75
CA ILE A 150 -2.79 8.22 0.41
C ILE A 150 -1.52 8.88 0.94
N PHE A 151 -0.44 8.13 1.12
CA PHE A 151 0.81 8.61 1.69
C PHE A 151 1.63 9.46 0.72
N CYS A 152 1.53 9.19 -0.59
CA CYS A 152 2.31 9.83 -1.64
C CYS A 152 1.39 10.31 -2.79
N PRO A 153 0.37 11.15 -2.56
CA PRO A 153 -0.56 11.52 -3.63
C PRO A 153 0.18 12.25 -4.75
N LEU A 154 0.03 11.79 -6.00
CA LEU A 154 0.60 12.50 -7.15
C LEU A 154 -0.29 13.71 -7.49
N SER A 155 0.35 14.87 -7.64
CA SER A 155 -0.33 16.07 -8.10
C SER A 155 -0.78 15.93 -9.57
N GLY A 156 -1.98 16.41 -9.88
CA GLY A 156 -2.51 16.39 -11.25
C GLY A 156 -3.11 15.05 -11.71
N ILE A 157 -3.32 14.09 -10.80
CA ILE A 157 -4.10 12.88 -11.11
C ILE A 157 -5.59 13.21 -11.22
N ASP A 158 -6.25 12.63 -12.22
CA ASP A 158 -7.70 12.58 -12.29
C ASP A 158 -8.25 11.66 -11.17
N LEU A 159 -8.91 12.27 -10.19
CA LEU A 159 -9.51 11.58 -9.05
C LEU A 159 -10.58 10.56 -9.47
N LYS A 160 -11.28 10.82 -10.57
CA LYS A 160 -12.30 9.90 -11.11
C LYS A 160 -11.64 8.68 -11.74
N LEU A 161 -10.56 8.87 -12.49
CA LEU A 161 -9.75 7.78 -13.03
C LEU A 161 -9.22 6.87 -11.92
N ARG A 162 -8.66 7.49 -10.87
CA ARG A 162 -8.18 6.75 -9.69
C ARG A 162 -9.32 5.94 -9.05
N ALA A 163 -10.48 6.55 -8.84
CA ALA A 163 -11.63 5.86 -8.26
C ALA A 163 -12.09 4.67 -9.12
N GLU A 164 -12.16 4.81 -10.46
CA GLU A 164 -12.53 3.70 -11.36
C GLU A 164 -11.49 2.57 -11.31
N LYS A 165 -10.19 2.89 -11.24
CA LYS A 165 -9.13 1.89 -11.05
C LYS A 165 -9.25 1.14 -9.73
N GLU A 166 -9.46 1.86 -8.64
CA GLU A 166 -9.63 1.30 -7.30
C GLU A 166 -10.87 0.40 -7.20
N GLU A 167 -11.98 0.79 -7.85
CA GLU A 167 -13.19 -0.03 -7.95
C GLU A 167 -12.93 -1.34 -8.70
N LYS A 168 -12.29 -1.26 -9.89
CA LYS A 168 -11.95 -2.46 -10.67
C LYS A 168 -10.98 -3.38 -9.92
N LEU A 169 -10.00 -2.80 -9.22
CA LEU A 169 -9.12 -3.56 -8.34
C LEU A 169 -9.94 -4.29 -7.28
N GLY A 170 -10.84 -3.60 -6.55
CA GLY A 170 -11.66 -4.20 -5.52
C GLY A 170 -12.52 -5.37 -6.01
N VAL A 171 -13.17 -5.23 -7.16
CA VAL A 171 -13.94 -6.31 -7.80
C VAL A 171 -13.07 -7.54 -8.10
N ARG A 172 -11.84 -7.32 -8.58
CA ARG A 172 -10.92 -8.41 -8.91
C ARG A 172 -10.33 -9.08 -7.67
N LEU A 173 -10.14 -8.34 -6.58
CA LEU A 173 -9.74 -8.91 -5.30
C LEU A 173 -10.84 -9.80 -4.70
N GLN A 174 -12.11 -9.37 -4.76
CA GLN A 174 -13.26 -10.21 -4.38
C GLN A 174 -13.28 -11.51 -5.20
N SER A 175 -13.16 -11.39 -6.52
CA SER A 175 -13.12 -12.56 -7.40
C SER A 175 -11.97 -13.50 -7.06
N LEU A 176 -10.77 -12.96 -6.78
CA LEU A 176 -9.61 -13.74 -6.36
C LEU A 176 -9.89 -14.52 -5.07
N PHE A 177 -10.49 -13.86 -4.07
CA PHE A 177 -10.88 -14.47 -2.80
C PHE A 177 -11.88 -15.62 -3.00
N GLU A 178 -12.85 -15.46 -3.91
CA GLU A 178 -13.85 -16.48 -4.20
C GLU A 178 -13.27 -17.71 -4.91
N ILE A 179 -12.37 -17.51 -5.88
CA ILE A 179 -11.87 -18.60 -6.74
C ILE A 179 -10.67 -19.36 -6.17
N ILE A 180 -9.90 -18.77 -5.26
CA ILE A 180 -8.75 -19.40 -4.62
C ILE A 180 -9.22 -20.13 -3.37
N LYS A 181 -9.06 -21.45 -3.35
CA LYS A 181 -9.41 -22.29 -2.21
C LYS A 181 -8.16 -22.81 -1.50
N PRO A 182 -8.19 -22.98 -0.17
CA PRO A 182 -7.12 -23.60 0.61
C PRO A 182 -6.63 -24.95 0.07
N SER A 183 -7.52 -25.74 -0.53
CA SER A 183 -7.23 -27.05 -1.10
C SER A 183 -6.44 -27.01 -2.41
N HIS A 184 -6.29 -25.84 -3.05
CA HIS A 184 -5.54 -25.72 -4.29
C HIS A 184 -4.03 -25.77 -4.01
N ASN A 185 -3.31 -26.58 -4.79
CA ASN A 185 -1.84 -26.58 -4.78
C ASN A 185 -1.27 -25.29 -5.42
N LEU A 186 0.04 -25.10 -5.29
CA LEU A 186 0.73 -23.90 -5.79
C LEU A 186 0.44 -23.61 -7.27
N GLU A 187 0.54 -24.61 -8.15
CA GLU A 187 0.38 -24.41 -9.59
C GLU A 187 -1.05 -23.98 -9.96
N GLU A 188 -2.05 -24.59 -9.32
CA GLU A 188 -3.44 -24.20 -9.53
C GLU A 188 -3.72 -22.78 -8.98
N GLN A 189 -3.15 -22.43 -7.82
CA GLN A 189 -3.25 -21.08 -7.28
C GLN A 189 -2.56 -20.05 -8.18
N LYS A 190 -1.36 -20.35 -8.71
CA LYS A 190 -0.65 -19.50 -9.67
C LYS A 190 -1.51 -19.27 -10.91
N LYS A 191 -1.99 -20.34 -11.54
CA LYS A 191 -2.80 -20.27 -12.77
C LYS A 191 -4.03 -19.38 -12.58
N ARG A 192 -4.80 -19.60 -11.51
CA ARG A 192 -6.01 -18.81 -11.22
C ARG A 192 -5.70 -17.35 -10.89
N THR A 193 -4.67 -17.12 -10.07
CA THR A 193 -4.26 -15.76 -9.68
C THR A 193 -3.78 -14.97 -10.89
N LEU A 194 -2.96 -15.59 -11.76
CA LEU A 194 -2.48 -14.97 -12.99
C LEU A 194 -3.62 -14.66 -13.96
N GLN A 195 -4.66 -15.50 -14.02
CA GLN A 195 -5.85 -15.18 -14.82
C GLN A 195 -6.57 -13.93 -14.30
N VAL A 196 -6.77 -13.80 -12.98
CA VAL A 196 -7.38 -12.60 -12.39
C VAL A 196 -6.54 -11.36 -12.65
N LEU A 197 -5.21 -11.46 -12.54
CA LEU A 197 -4.29 -10.37 -12.82
C LEU A 197 -4.32 -9.95 -14.30
N ARG A 198 -4.48 -10.90 -15.21
CA ARG A 198 -4.66 -10.62 -16.64
C ARG A 198 -5.96 -9.87 -16.90
N ASP A 199 -7.06 -10.33 -16.31
CA ASP A 199 -8.35 -9.65 -16.43
C ASP A 199 -8.29 -8.22 -15.88
N LEU A 200 -7.61 -8.02 -14.74
CA LEU A 200 -7.39 -6.71 -14.14
C LEU A 200 -6.53 -5.81 -15.05
N ALA A 201 -5.54 -6.37 -15.74
CA ALA A 201 -4.76 -5.63 -16.73
C ALA A 201 -5.63 -5.13 -17.89
N GLU A 202 -6.56 -5.95 -18.36
CA GLU A 202 -7.52 -5.56 -19.40
C GLU A 202 -8.48 -4.47 -18.91
N ASP A 203 -8.98 -4.59 -17.68
CA ASP A 203 -9.84 -3.58 -17.06
C ASP A 203 -9.11 -2.24 -16.94
N ASN A 204 -7.88 -2.25 -16.40
CA ASN A 204 -7.05 -1.06 -16.26
C ASN A 204 -6.72 -0.41 -17.62
N LYS A 205 -6.39 -1.20 -18.64
CA LYS A 205 -6.18 -0.70 -20.02
C LYS A 205 -7.43 -0.04 -20.58
N LYS A 206 -8.62 -0.63 -20.37
CA LYS A 206 -9.89 -0.04 -20.82
C LYS A 206 -10.15 1.29 -20.12
N THR A 207 -9.95 1.35 -18.81
CA THR A 207 -10.13 2.56 -18.02
C THR A 207 -9.18 3.69 -18.50
N VAL A 208 -7.88 3.40 -18.65
CA VAL A 208 -6.91 4.41 -19.15
C VAL A 208 -7.21 4.84 -20.59
N LYS A 209 -7.67 3.93 -21.46
CA LYS A 209 -8.02 4.26 -22.86
C LYS A 209 -9.29 5.11 -22.96
N LYS A 210 -10.29 4.92 -22.10
CA LYS A 210 -11.49 5.78 -22.07
C LYS A 210 -11.11 7.24 -21.80
N ASP A 211 -10.16 7.48 -20.91
CA ASP A 211 -9.68 8.84 -20.64
C ASP A 211 -8.88 9.42 -21.81
N LYS A 212 -8.04 8.59 -22.45
CA LYS A 212 -7.31 9.02 -23.65
C LYS A 212 -8.22 9.24 -24.86
N ALA A 213 -9.41 8.64 -24.92
CA ALA A 213 -10.34 8.79 -26.05
C ALA A 213 -10.94 10.21 -26.20
N ASN A 214 -10.67 11.13 -25.27
CA ASN A 214 -10.92 12.56 -25.48
C ASN A 214 -9.85 13.26 -26.34
N TYR A 215 -8.75 12.57 -26.68
CA TYR A 215 -7.77 13.04 -27.67
C TYR A 215 -7.27 11.84 -28.50
N THR A 216 -7.70 11.81 -29.77
CA THR A 216 -7.26 10.97 -30.91
C THR A 216 -7.93 9.60 -31.16
N LEU A 217 -8.25 9.43 -32.46
CA LEU A 217 -8.97 8.34 -33.14
C LEU A 217 -8.22 6.98 -33.09
N PRO A 218 -8.94 5.85 -33.25
CA PRO A 218 -8.39 4.52 -33.03
C PRO A 218 -7.46 4.08 -34.16
N PHE A 219 -6.23 3.69 -33.80
CA PHE A 219 -5.38 2.86 -34.65
C PHE A 219 -5.70 1.39 -34.40
N PHE A 220 -6.23 0.71 -35.42
CA PHE A 220 -6.33 -0.75 -35.46
C PHE A 220 -5.00 -1.32 -35.96
N SER A 221 -4.47 -2.33 -35.28
CA SER A 221 -3.51 -3.27 -35.89
C SER A 221 -4.11 -4.68 -35.84
N PHE A 222 -4.13 -5.32 -37.00
CA PHE A 222 -4.50 -6.71 -37.24
C PHE A 222 -3.21 -7.54 -37.36
N TYR A 223 -3.30 -8.81 -36.93
CA TYR A 223 -2.33 -9.92 -37.02
C TYR A 223 -1.27 -10.09 -35.91
N GLY A 224 -1.22 -11.32 -35.40
CA GLY A 224 -0.14 -11.89 -34.59
C GLY A 224 -0.61 -12.28 -33.18
N VAL A 225 -0.83 -13.57 -32.95
CA VAL A 225 -0.96 -14.11 -31.58
C VAL A 225 0.40 -13.97 -30.92
N HIS A 226 0.68 -12.80 -30.35
CA HIS A 226 1.77 -12.64 -29.40
C HIS A 226 1.35 -13.32 -28.11
N LEU A 227 2.10 -14.36 -27.72
CA LEU A 227 2.13 -14.82 -26.33
C LEU A 227 2.63 -13.64 -25.50
N THR A 228 1.71 -12.80 -25.01
CA THR A 228 2.04 -11.70 -24.11
C THR A 228 2.56 -12.31 -22.82
N LEU A 229 3.85 -12.11 -22.55
CA LEU A 229 4.44 -12.54 -21.30
C LEU A 229 3.75 -11.77 -20.17
N PRO A 230 3.63 -12.36 -18.96
CA PRO A 230 3.05 -11.67 -17.82
C PRO A 230 3.70 -10.30 -17.51
N SER A 231 4.97 -10.11 -17.90
CA SER A 231 5.69 -8.82 -17.82
C SER A 231 5.13 -7.72 -18.72
N ASP A 232 4.36 -8.08 -19.75
CA ASP A 232 3.83 -7.17 -20.77
C ASP A 232 2.34 -6.87 -20.56
N TRP A 233 1.74 -7.42 -19.49
CA TRP A 233 0.33 -7.21 -19.18
C TRP A 233 0.05 -5.79 -18.72
N PHE A 234 0.95 -5.20 -17.94
CA PHE A 234 0.85 -3.80 -17.53
C PHE A 234 2.01 -2.98 -18.09
N SER A 235 1.70 -1.88 -18.78
CA SER A 235 2.71 -0.94 -19.26
C SER A 235 3.07 0.10 -18.18
N PRO A 236 4.29 0.66 -18.16
CA PRO A 236 4.62 1.79 -17.28
C PRO A 236 3.66 2.99 -17.45
N SER A 237 3.07 3.13 -18.64
CA SER A 237 2.08 4.17 -18.95
C SER A 237 0.73 4.00 -18.23
N GLU A 238 0.52 2.88 -17.55
CA GLU A 238 -0.68 2.58 -16.76
C GLU A 238 -0.59 3.07 -15.30
N GLY A 239 0.56 3.60 -14.91
CA GLY A 239 0.82 4.20 -13.59
C GLY A 239 1.03 3.18 -12.48
N ARG A 240 1.02 3.67 -11.24
CA ARG A 240 1.38 2.92 -10.02
C ARG A 240 0.65 1.59 -9.85
N LEU A 241 -0.63 1.52 -10.18
CA LEU A 241 -1.38 0.25 -10.13
C LEU A 241 -0.74 -0.82 -11.02
N GLY A 242 -0.39 -0.47 -12.25
CA GLY A 242 0.26 -1.40 -13.18
C GLY A 242 1.65 -1.83 -12.70
N GLU A 243 2.42 -0.92 -12.11
CA GLU A 243 3.72 -1.23 -11.52
C GLU A 243 3.60 -2.23 -10.36
N GLN A 244 2.66 -2.00 -9.43
CA GLN A 244 2.46 -2.92 -8.30
C GLN A 244 2.00 -4.31 -8.74
N LEU A 245 1.14 -4.40 -9.76
CA LEU A 245 0.67 -5.68 -10.26
C LEU A 245 1.75 -6.42 -11.05
N ASN A 246 2.62 -5.73 -11.78
CA ASN A 246 3.81 -6.32 -12.37
C ASN A 246 4.76 -6.90 -11.31
N LEU A 247 4.96 -6.19 -10.19
CA LEU A 247 5.76 -6.70 -9.08
C LEU A 247 5.12 -7.94 -8.44
N ALA A 248 3.78 -7.95 -8.28
CA ALA A 248 3.06 -9.12 -7.80
C ALA A 248 3.26 -10.33 -8.73
N ILE A 249 3.11 -10.14 -10.05
CA ILE A 249 3.33 -11.19 -11.04
C ILE A 249 4.73 -11.79 -10.93
N ARG A 250 5.78 -10.94 -10.83
CA ARG A 250 7.16 -11.40 -10.69
C ARG A 250 7.33 -12.29 -9.45
N LYS A 251 6.87 -11.81 -8.29
CA LYS A 251 6.92 -12.59 -7.04
C LYS A 251 6.14 -13.90 -7.12
N ILE A 252 4.96 -13.90 -7.75
CA ILE A 252 4.15 -15.11 -7.92
C ILE A 252 4.89 -16.14 -8.77
N ASN A 253 5.58 -15.70 -9.84
CA ASN A 253 6.34 -16.60 -10.70
C ASN A 253 7.59 -17.16 -10.00
N GLU A 254 8.18 -16.40 -9.09
CA GLU A 254 9.33 -16.80 -8.26
C GLU A 254 8.95 -17.77 -7.13
N LEU A 255 7.67 -17.91 -6.77
CA LEU A 255 7.24 -18.85 -5.75
C LEU A 255 7.59 -20.29 -6.11
N THR A 256 8.16 -21.00 -5.16
CA THR A 256 8.46 -22.43 -5.22
C THR A 256 7.60 -23.20 -4.23
N THR A 257 7.52 -24.52 -4.38
CA THR A 257 6.83 -25.38 -3.39
C THR A 257 7.40 -25.23 -1.98
N ASP A 258 8.70 -24.96 -1.87
CA ASP A 258 9.40 -24.85 -0.58
C ASP A 258 9.11 -23.53 0.14
N THR A 259 8.75 -22.50 -0.62
CA THR A 259 8.42 -21.17 -0.10
C THR A 259 6.92 -20.93 0.00
N PHE A 260 6.10 -21.85 -0.54
CA PHE A 260 4.66 -21.73 -0.59
C PHE A 260 4.01 -22.07 0.76
N GLU A 261 3.16 -21.17 1.24
CA GLU A 261 2.37 -21.37 2.45
C GLU A 261 0.88 -21.52 2.11
N ALA A 262 0.37 -22.74 2.23
CA ALA A 262 -1.06 -23.00 2.04
C ALA A 262 -1.88 -22.21 3.08
N SER A 263 -2.99 -21.62 2.64
CA SER A 263 -3.97 -21.09 3.57
C SER A 263 -4.57 -22.25 4.38
N PRO A 264 -4.72 -22.14 5.71
CA PRO A 264 -5.49 -23.10 6.49
C PRO A 264 -6.92 -23.08 5.96
N GLU A 265 -7.60 -24.23 6.06
CA GLU A 265 -9.02 -24.29 5.75
C GLU A 265 -9.75 -23.18 6.50
N ALA A 266 -10.51 -22.36 5.76
CA ALA A 266 -11.37 -21.39 6.38
C ALA A 266 -12.33 -22.17 7.29
N VAL A 267 -12.23 -21.95 8.60
CA VAL A 267 -13.27 -22.38 9.54
C VAL A 267 -14.51 -21.56 9.16
N VAL A 268 -15.32 -22.12 8.26
CA VAL A 268 -16.68 -21.66 8.03
C VAL A 268 -17.39 -21.92 9.35
N LYS A 269 -17.48 -20.89 10.22
CA LYS A 269 -18.40 -20.96 11.34
C LYS A 269 -19.78 -21.21 10.74
N PRO A 270 -20.47 -22.30 11.13
CA PRO A 270 -21.81 -22.54 10.62
C PRO A 270 -22.65 -21.30 10.90
N LYS A 271 -23.41 -20.84 9.90
CA LYS A 271 -24.45 -19.84 10.10
C LYS A 271 -25.38 -20.39 11.19
N GLU A 272 -25.33 -19.81 12.38
CA GLU A 272 -26.39 -19.97 13.34
C GLU A 272 -27.62 -19.30 12.74
N PHE A 273 -28.53 -20.12 12.22
CA PHE A 273 -29.89 -19.69 11.93
C PHE A 273 -30.57 -19.45 13.28
N VAL A 274 -30.87 -18.19 13.57
CA VAL A 274 -31.83 -17.78 14.61
C VAL A 274 -33.07 -17.28 13.89
#